data_AF-A0A965V7H4-F1
#
_entry.id   AF-A0A965V7H4-F1
#
_cell.length_a   1.000
_cell.length_b   1.000
_cell.length_c   1.000
_cell.angle_alpha   90.00
_cell.angle_beta   90.00
_cell.angle_gamma   90.00
#
_symmetry.space_group_name_H-M   'P 1'
#
loop_
_entity.id
_entity.type
_entity.pdbx_description
1 polymer ?
#
loop_
_entity_poly.entity_id
_entity_poly.type
_entity_poly.pdbx_seq_one_letter_code
_entity_poly.pdbx_strand_id
1 'polypeptide(L)'
;MGARKRLRAESIKENKKSIAFAKLNNSNISPRKMRLVADLIRGMEVNKALNILHFNGKIASVSLGKLLRSAISNWEQKNEGADITQENLVVRSIEVGGGAMLKRIQPAPQGRAHRIRKRSNHVTIVVDGTK
;
A
#
# COMPACT_ATOMS: atom_id res chain seq x y z
N MET A 1 24.94 -4.66 -21.72
CA MET A 1 24.59 -3.61 -20.73
C MET A 1 25.87 -3.12 -20.06
N GLY A 2 26.16 -1.82 -20.06
CA GLY A 2 27.40 -1.28 -19.47
C GLY A 2 27.47 -1.42 -17.94
N ALA A 3 28.69 -1.40 -17.39
CA ALA A 3 28.99 -1.58 -15.96
C ALA A 3 28.17 -0.64 -15.05
N ARG A 4 27.99 0.62 -15.45
CA ARG A 4 27.19 1.62 -14.70
C ARG A 4 25.75 1.17 -14.43
N LYS A 5 25.09 0.55 -15.40
CA LYS A 5 23.69 0.10 -15.25
C LYS A 5 23.59 -1.09 -14.30
N ARG A 6 24.61 -1.96 -14.29
CA ARG A 6 24.71 -3.10 -13.38
C ARG A 6 24.91 -2.65 -11.94
N LEU A 7 25.93 -1.83 -11.69
CA LEU A 7 26.23 -1.29 -10.35
C LEU A 7 25.05 -0.54 -9.74
N ARG A 8 24.32 0.24 -10.54
CA ARG A 8 23.10 0.92 -10.08
C ARG A 8 21.95 -0.04 -9.78
N ALA A 9 21.82 -1.14 -10.52
CA ALA A 9 20.82 -2.15 -10.23
C ALA A 9 21.14 -2.92 -8.94
N GLU A 10 22.43 -3.19 -8.70
CA GLU A 10 22.93 -3.82 -7.47
C GLU A 10 22.66 -2.93 -6.25
N SER A 11 23.02 -1.64 -6.30
CA SER A 11 22.77 -0.73 -5.18
C SER A 11 21.27 -0.57 -4.85
N ILE A 12 20.38 -0.57 -5.86
CA ILE A 12 18.92 -0.55 -5.62
C ILE A 12 18.45 -1.84 -4.95
N LYS A 13 19.00 -2.99 -5.33
CA LYS A 13 18.65 -4.28 -4.72
C LYS A 13 19.09 -4.34 -3.27
N GLU A 14 20.29 -3.86 -2.95
CA GLU A 14 20.80 -3.78 -1.58
C GLU A 14 19.91 -2.90 -0.70
N ASN A 15 19.56 -1.70 -1.15
CA ASN A 15 18.65 -0.81 -0.41
C ASN A 15 17.28 -1.46 -0.13
N LYS A 16 16.73 -2.21 -1.09
CA LYS A 16 15.46 -2.93 -0.91
C LYS A 16 15.54 -4.12 0.06
N LYS A 17 16.73 -4.70 0.27
CA LYS A 17 16.89 -5.76 1.27
C LYS A 17 16.64 -5.21 2.67
N SER A 18 17.19 -4.03 2.98
CA SER A 18 16.99 -3.37 4.28
C SER A 18 15.55 -2.88 4.51
N ILE A 19 14.90 -2.29 3.51
CA ILE A 19 13.57 -1.67 3.68
C ILE A 19 12.46 -2.72 3.76
N ALA A 20 11.67 -2.75 4.84
CA ALA A 20 10.46 -3.58 4.91
C ALA A 20 9.27 -2.93 4.19
N PHE A 21 8.70 -3.62 3.20
CA PHE A 21 7.58 -3.11 2.42
C PHE A 21 6.56 -4.21 2.10
N ALA A 22 5.32 -3.80 1.84
CA ALA A 22 4.27 -4.66 1.30
C ALA A 22 3.53 -3.97 0.16
N LYS A 23 2.98 -4.76 -0.77
CA LYS A 23 2.28 -4.26 -1.94
C LYS A 23 0.95 -4.98 -2.15
N LEU A 24 -0.09 -4.20 -2.42
CA LEU A 24 -1.39 -4.68 -2.89
C LEU A 24 -1.60 -4.20 -4.32
N ASN A 25 -1.59 -5.12 -5.27
CA ASN A 25 -1.75 -4.82 -6.70
C ASN A 25 -3.15 -5.18 -7.22
N ASN A 26 -3.64 -4.41 -8.20
CA ASN A 26 -4.92 -4.65 -8.88
C ASN A 26 -6.13 -4.72 -7.93
N SER A 27 -6.15 -3.88 -6.89
CA SER A 27 -7.32 -3.81 -6.02
C SER A 27 -8.46 -3.09 -6.73
N ASN A 28 -9.67 -3.65 -6.65
CA ASN A 28 -10.88 -3.17 -7.34
C ASN A 28 -11.50 -1.92 -6.70
N ILE A 29 -10.75 -1.23 -5.84
CA ILE A 29 -11.19 -0.03 -5.14
C ILE A 29 -10.62 1.20 -5.85
N SER A 30 -11.46 2.23 -6.00
CA SER A 30 -11.01 3.48 -6.61
C SER A 30 -9.88 4.12 -5.78
N PRO A 31 -8.79 4.60 -6.42
CA PRO A 31 -7.66 5.22 -5.73
C PRO A 31 -8.08 6.33 -4.76
N ARG A 32 -9.10 7.13 -5.12
CA ARG A 32 -9.59 8.24 -4.27
C ARG A 32 -10.17 7.74 -2.94
N LYS A 33 -10.92 6.63 -2.94
CA LYS A 33 -11.50 6.06 -1.72
C LYS A 33 -10.42 5.45 -0.81
N MET A 34 -9.38 4.88 -1.43
CA MET A 34 -8.23 4.34 -0.71
C MET A 34 -7.35 5.43 -0.10
N ARG A 35 -7.12 6.54 -0.80
CA ARG A 35 -6.33 7.68 -0.28
C ARG A 35 -6.91 8.25 1.01
N LEU A 36 -8.23 8.40 1.09
CA LEU A 36 -8.89 8.91 2.31
C LEU A 36 -8.53 8.09 3.55
N VAL A 37 -8.39 6.77 3.43
CA VAL A 37 -8.03 5.91 4.57
C VAL A 37 -6.51 5.85 4.74
N ALA A 38 -5.76 5.83 3.63
CA ALA A 38 -4.30 5.84 3.66
C ALA A 38 -3.72 7.10 4.33
N ASP A 39 -4.35 8.25 4.12
CA ASP A 39 -3.93 9.52 4.71
C ASP A 39 -4.12 9.53 6.23
N LEU A 40 -5.10 8.78 6.77
CA LEU A 40 -5.31 8.66 8.22
C LEU A 40 -4.17 7.92 8.92
N ILE A 41 -3.62 6.89 8.28
CA ILE A 41 -2.61 6.01 8.89
C ILE A 41 -1.17 6.40 8.56
N ARG A 42 -0.97 7.41 7.70
CA ARG A 42 0.37 7.84 7.29
C ARG A 42 1.11 8.46 8.48
N GLY A 43 2.30 7.97 8.78
CA GLY A 43 3.13 8.47 9.88
C GLY A 43 2.63 8.06 11.27
N MET A 44 1.60 7.22 11.36
CA MET A 44 1.13 6.69 12.63
C MET A 44 1.91 5.44 13.05
N GLU A 45 1.96 5.24 14.36
CA GLU A 45 2.41 3.99 14.97
C GLU A 45 1.54 2.81 14.47
N VAL A 46 2.18 1.67 14.21
CA VAL A 46 1.54 0.51 13.56
C VAL A 46 0.35 -0.02 14.37
N ASN A 47 0.46 -0.11 15.69
CA ASN A 47 -0.64 -0.60 16.54
C ASN A 47 -1.86 0.33 16.49
N LYS A 48 -1.62 1.64 16.55
CA LYS A 48 -2.69 2.65 16.42
C LYS A 48 -3.32 2.60 15.03
N ALA A 49 -2.51 2.46 13.98
CA ALA A 49 -2.99 2.32 12.62
C ALA A 49 -3.87 1.06 12.44
N LEU A 50 -3.48 -0.08 13.02
CA LEU A 50 -4.30 -1.31 13.00
C LEU A 50 -5.66 -1.10 13.68
N ASN A 51 -5.69 -0.42 14.83
CA ASN A 51 -6.93 -0.12 15.53
C ASN A 51 -7.85 0.80 14.72
N ILE A 52 -7.30 1.87 14.14
CA ILE A 52 -8.06 2.78 13.26
C ILE A 52 -8.63 2.01 12.07
N LEU A 53 -7.83 1.15 11.43
CA LEU A 53 -8.30 0.36 10.28
C LEU A 53 -9.35 -0.68 10.68
N HIS A 54 -9.32 -1.19 11.90
CA HIS A 54 -10.28 -2.17 12.39
C HIS A 54 -11.67 -1.55 12.61
N PHE A 55 -11.72 -0.37 13.24
CA PHE A 55 -12.98 0.31 13.58
C PHE A 55 -13.50 1.26 12.49
N ASN A 56 -12.73 1.50 11.43
CA ASN A 56 -13.15 2.37 10.35
C ASN A 56 -14.11 1.66 9.38
N GLY A 57 -15.36 2.12 9.32
CA GLY A 57 -16.42 1.56 8.48
C GLY A 57 -16.25 1.71 6.95
N LYS A 58 -15.13 2.24 6.45
CA LYS A 58 -14.84 2.26 5.01
C LYS A 58 -14.35 0.89 4.53
N ILE A 59 -14.84 0.43 3.38
CA ILE A 59 -14.43 -0.86 2.76
C ILE A 59 -12.90 -0.93 2.51
N ALA A 60 -12.27 0.21 2.22
CA ALA A 60 -10.81 0.28 2.00
C ALA A 60 -10.01 -0.15 3.25
N SER A 61 -10.54 0.04 4.45
CA SER A 61 -9.87 -0.29 5.72
C SER A 61 -9.59 -1.78 5.85
N VAL A 62 -10.50 -2.64 5.37
CA VAL A 62 -10.32 -4.10 5.41
C VAL A 62 -9.11 -4.53 4.57
N SER A 63 -9.00 -4.01 3.36
CA SER A 63 -7.86 -4.31 2.47
C SER A 63 -6.55 -3.75 3.02
N LEU A 64 -6.56 -2.53 3.56
CA LEU A 64 -5.37 -1.90 4.13
C LEU A 64 -4.92 -2.58 5.43
N GLY A 65 -5.83 -3.02 6.29
CA GLY A 65 -5.49 -3.74 7.52
C GLY A 65 -4.79 -5.06 7.23
N LYS A 66 -5.25 -5.81 6.22
CA LYS A 66 -4.56 -7.02 5.74
C LYS A 66 -3.16 -6.70 5.20
N LEU A 67 -3.04 -5.62 4.42
CA LEU A 67 -1.75 -5.21 3.85
C LEU A 67 -0.76 -4.77 4.95
N LEU A 68 -1.24 -4.05 5.97
CA LEU A 68 -0.41 -3.62 7.09
C LEU A 68 0.10 -4.82 7.90
N ARG A 69 -0.76 -5.81 8.19
CA ARG A 69 -0.33 -7.07 8.82
C ARG A 69 0.75 -7.80 8.01
N SER A 70 0.61 -7.82 6.68
CA SER A 70 1.64 -8.39 5.81
C SER A 70 2.95 -7.59 5.86
N ALA A 71 2.89 -6.25 5.98
CA ALA A 71 4.08 -5.43 6.11
C ALA A 71 4.83 -5.67 7.41
N ILE A 72 4.10 -5.87 8.52
CA ILE A 72 4.67 -6.25 9.82
C ILE A 72 5.39 -7.60 9.72
N SER A 73 4.73 -8.63 9.15
CA SER A 73 5.36 -9.94 8.98
C SER A 73 6.60 -9.90 8.07
N ASN A 74 6.60 -9.05 7.03
CA ASN A 74 7.78 -8.84 6.19
C ASN A 74 8.92 -8.12 6.93
N TRP A 75 8.60 -7.30 7.92
CA TRP A 75 9.58 -6.63 8.76
C TRP A 75 10.17 -7.62 9.77
N GLU A 76 9.33 -8.42 10.44
CA GLU A 76 9.75 -9.51 11.34
C GLU A 76 10.76 -10.45 10.67
N GLN A 77 10.46 -10.91 9.44
CA GLN A 77 11.34 -11.81 8.69
C GLN A 77 12.70 -11.19 8.32
N LYS A 78 12.80 -9.86 8.29
CA LYS A 78 14.06 -9.17 7.95
C LYS A 78 14.90 -8.86 9.18
N ASN A 79 14.24 -8.73 10.34
CA ASN A 79 14.84 -8.37 11.61
C ASN A 79 14.77 -9.58 12.57
N GLU A 80 15.29 -10.73 12.12
CA GLU A 80 15.35 -11.95 12.94
C GLU A 80 16.09 -11.66 14.26
N GLY A 81 15.36 -11.69 15.39
CA GLY A 81 15.88 -11.41 16.72
C GLY A 81 15.50 -10.06 17.34
N ALA A 82 14.78 -9.20 16.63
CA ALA A 82 14.18 -7.99 17.20
C ALA A 82 12.72 -8.22 17.62
N ASP A 83 12.41 -7.88 18.86
CA ASP A 83 11.04 -7.94 19.37
C ASP A 83 10.24 -6.71 18.92
N ILE A 84 9.11 -6.95 18.23
CA ILE A 84 8.16 -5.92 17.78
C ILE A 84 7.64 -5.06 18.94
N THR A 85 7.59 -5.63 20.15
CA THR A 85 7.10 -4.93 21.34
C THR A 85 8.10 -3.92 21.88
N GLN A 86 9.39 -4.07 21.57
CA GLN A 86 10.44 -3.13 21.97
C GLN A 86 10.71 -2.08 20.90
N GLU A 87 10.47 -2.40 19.62
CA GLU A 87 10.62 -1.46 18.53
C GLU A 87 9.33 -0.67 18.26
N ASN A 88 9.40 0.64 18.38
CA ASN A 88 8.32 1.54 17.95
C ASN A 88 8.24 1.54 16.41
N LEU A 89 7.46 0.62 15.82
CA LEU A 89 7.22 0.59 14.38
C LEU A 89 6.23 1.68 13.95
N VAL A 90 6.59 2.39 12.88
CA VAL A 90 5.79 3.46 12.30
C VAL A 90 5.53 3.20 10.82
N VAL A 91 4.35 3.58 10.33
CA VAL A 91 4.04 3.60 8.90
C VAL A 91 4.80 4.75 8.24
N ARG A 92 6.04 4.50 7.83
CA ARG A 92 6.95 5.49 7.25
C ARG A 92 6.40 6.10 5.97
N SER A 93 5.92 5.27 5.04
CA SER A 93 5.29 5.76 3.83
C SER A 93 4.15 4.87 3.36
N ILE A 94 3.13 5.51 2.82
CA ILE A 94 2.01 4.85 2.17
C ILE A 94 1.63 5.58 0.90
N GLU A 95 1.71 4.85 -0.20
CA GLU A 95 1.47 5.38 -1.55
C GLU A 95 0.30 4.64 -2.19
N VAL A 96 -0.62 5.41 -2.77
CA VAL A 96 -1.79 4.89 -3.50
C VAL A 96 -1.77 5.38 -4.94
N GLY A 97 -1.28 4.50 -5.82
CA GLY A 97 -1.23 4.69 -7.27
C GLY A 97 -2.53 4.34 -7.98
N GLY A 98 -2.67 4.80 -9.22
CA GLY A 98 -3.74 4.35 -10.13
C GLY A 98 -3.37 3.03 -10.80
N GLY A 99 -4.35 2.15 -10.99
CA GLY A 99 -4.18 0.90 -11.74
C GLY A 99 -4.95 0.89 -13.07
N ALA A 100 -4.95 -0.27 -13.72
CA ALA A 100 -5.67 -0.50 -14.96
C ALA A 100 -7.18 -0.20 -14.80
N MET A 101 -7.78 0.46 -15.78
CA MET A 101 -9.18 0.88 -15.73
C MET A 101 -10.01 0.10 -16.73
N LEU A 102 -11.04 -0.58 -16.24
CA LEU A 102 -12.03 -1.24 -17.10
C LEU A 102 -13.07 -0.22 -17.57
N LYS A 103 -13.34 -0.22 -18.87
CA LYS A 103 -14.37 0.62 -19.51
C LYS A 103 -15.62 -0.24 -19.76
N ARG A 104 -16.79 0.27 -19.39
CA ARG A 104 -18.11 -0.35 -19.64
C ARG A 104 -19.03 0.69 -20.25
N ILE A 105 -20.06 0.23 -20.96
CA ILE A 105 -21.08 1.08 -21.57
C ILE A 105 -22.32 1.07 -20.67
N GLN A 106 -22.95 2.23 -20.51
CA GLN A 106 -24.24 2.39 -19.87
C GLN A 106 -25.22 2.99 -20.90
N PRO A 107 -26.35 2.33 -21.16
CA PRO A 107 -27.42 2.90 -21.96
C PRO A 107 -27.89 4.22 -21.36
N ALA A 108 -28.10 5.22 -22.21
CA ALA A 108 -28.54 6.55 -21.82
C ALA A 108 -29.73 7.01 -22.68
N PRO A 109 -30.52 8.01 -22.23
CA PRO A 109 -31.68 8.49 -22.99
C PRO A 109 -31.31 8.96 -24.40
N GLN A 110 -32.31 8.94 -25.30
CA GLN A 110 -32.17 9.38 -26.69
C GLN A 110 -31.15 8.56 -27.51
N GLY A 111 -31.08 7.25 -27.29
CA GLY A 111 -30.19 6.35 -28.05
C GLY A 111 -28.70 6.57 -27.79
N ARG A 112 -28.33 7.18 -26.66
CA ARG A 112 -26.94 7.51 -26.31
C ARG A 112 -26.27 6.41 -25.50
N ALA A 113 -24.94 6.39 -25.52
CA ALA A 113 -24.12 5.47 -24.73
C ALA A 113 -23.10 6.24 -23.88
N HIS A 114 -23.21 6.14 -22.55
CA HIS A 114 -22.24 6.71 -21.62
C HIS A 114 -21.18 5.71 -21.21
N ARG A 115 -19.97 6.20 -20.92
CA ARG A 115 -18.83 5.36 -20.52
C ARG A 115 -18.70 5.32 -19.00
N ILE A 116 -18.89 4.15 -18.39
CA ILE A 116 -18.53 3.88 -16.99
C ILE A 116 -17.06 3.44 -16.92
N ARG A 117 -16.32 4.03 -15.98
CA ARG A 117 -14.92 3.71 -15.69
C ARG A 117 -14.80 3.00 -14.34
N LYS A 118 -14.55 1.69 -14.34
CA LYS A 118 -14.24 0.93 -13.11
C LYS A 118 -12.73 1.04 -12.86
N ARG A 119 -12.36 1.87 -11.88
CA ARG A 119 -10.97 2.17 -11.54
C ARG A 119 -10.43 1.12 -10.56
N SER A 120 -9.19 0.69 -10.77
CA SER A 120 -8.41 -0.07 -9.81
C SER A 120 -7.27 0.79 -9.24
N ASN A 121 -6.58 0.28 -8.23
CA ASN A 121 -5.43 0.93 -7.63
C ASN A 121 -4.31 -0.07 -7.27
N HIS A 122 -3.15 0.50 -6.99
CA HIS A 122 -2.00 -0.18 -6.40
C HIS A 122 -1.63 0.54 -5.10
N VAL A 123 -1.40 -0.20 -4.02
CA VAL A 123 -0.98 0.35 -2.73
C VAL A 123 0.38 -0.21 -2.37
N THR A 124 1.29 0.66 -1.96
CA THR A 124 2.58 0.27 -1.36
C THR A 124 2.65 0.86 0.05
N ILE A 125 2.97 0.02 1.03
CA ILE A 125 3.22 0.42 2.41
C ILE A 125 4.68 0.10 2.73
N VAL A 126 5.37 1.03 3.38
CA VAL A 126 6.69 0.86 3.96
C VAL A 126 6.56 1.09 5.47
N VAL A 127 7.08 0.14 6.23
CA VAL A 127 7.14 0.20 7.70
C VAL A 127 8.59 0.29 8.09
N ASP A 128 8.87 1.12 9.09
CA ASP A 128 10.22 1.33 9.59
C ASP A 128 10.18 1.56 11.09
N GLY A 129 11.26 1.20 11.78
CA GLY A 129 11.44 1.53 13.19
C GLY A 129 11.79 3.01 13.33
N THR A 130 11.18 3.70 14.29
CA THR A 130 11.72 5.00 14.73
C THR A 130 13.02 4.75 15.51
N LYS A 131 14.13 5.30 15.01
CA LYS A 131 15.36 5.48 15.78
C LYS A 131 15.14 6.43 16.95
#